data_AF-A0A8C7XTF8-F1
#
_entry.id   AF-A0A8C7XTF8-F1
#
_cell.length_a   1.000
_cell.length_b   1.000
_cell.length_c   1.000
_cell.angle_alpha   90.00
_cell.angle_beta   90.00
_cell.angle_gamma   90.00
#
_symmetry.space_group_name_H-M   'P 1'
#
loop_
_entity.id
_entity.type
_entity.pdbx_description
1 polymer ?
#
loop_
_entity_poly.entity_id
_entity_poly.type
_entity_poly.pdbx_seq_one_letter_code
_entity_poly.pdbx_strand_id
1 'polypeptide(L)'
;RPAAPSVCVYIGALGARVICDNIPGLVNKQRQLCQKHPDLMQSISDGAKEWIKECQHQFRQQRWNCIESYSANGFISLLFILLNLLLSLLSFFQEAAFVYAISSAGVVYAITRACSQGELKICSCDSHKRGLGSDNNGEFEWGGCSDNINFGIKFAKAFVDAREKMVKDARALMNLHNNRCGRMRFMKLKCKCHGVSGSCSLRTCWLAMSDFRLTGDYLHKKYNNAIEVTMNQDGTGFMVADKDFKGSTKNELVYVESSPDYCIKDPKTGTLGTDGRECNKFSRGLDGCEVMCCGRGYDTMPVKRVTSCDCKFKWCCSVECKVCEDVVDVHICKPSMRPEQKLSRRPGQISARLTQ
;
A
#
# COMPACT_ATOMS: atom_id res chain seq x y z
N ARG A 1 28.41 4.72 -11.22
CA ARG A 1 28.25 4.94 -9.76
C ARG A 1 27.97 3.57 -9.14
N PRO A 2 28.77 3.07 -8.19
CA PRO A 2 28.47 1.80 -7.57
C PRO A 2 27.19 1.92 -6.73
N ALA A 3 26.31 0.91 -6.83
CA ALA A 3 25.09 0.83 -6.04
C ALA A 3 25.44 0.86 -4.55
N ALA A 4 24.71 1.66 -3.78
CA ALA A 4 24.81 1.64 -2.32
C ALA A 4 24.58 0.20 -1.83
N PRO A 5 25.38 -0.32 -0.90
CA PRO A 5 25.23 -1.69 -0.43
C PRO A 5 23.84 -1.88 0.19
N SER A 6 23.16 -2.98 -0.17
CA SER A 6 21.96 -3.44 0.53
C SER A 6 22.23 -3.55 2.03
N VAL A 7 21.18 -3.39 2.84
CA VAL A 7 21.17 -3.46 4.31
C VAL A 7 21.93 -4.68 4.86
N CYS A 8 22.07 -5.74 4.06
CA CYS A 8 22.91 -6.91 4.28
C CYS A 8 24.38 -6.58 4.69
N VAL A 9 24.99 -5.52 4.15
CA VAL A 9 26.37 -5.12 4.53
C VAL A 9 26.39 -4.42 5.91
N TYR A 10 25.29 -3.80 6.32
CA TYR A 10 25.19 -3.12 7.61
C TYR A 10 24.86 -4.07 8.77
N ILE A 11 24.08 -5.14 8.54
CA ILE A 11 23.71 -6.13 9.58
C ILE A 11 24.92 -6.93 10.09
N GLY A 12 25.93 -7.13 9.25
CA GLY A 12 27.17 -7.84 9.64
C GLY A 12 28.17 -6.99 10.42
N ALA A 13 28.20 -5.66 10.20
CA ALA A 13 29.21 -4.76 10.79
C ALA A 13 28.74 -4.09 12.10
N LEU A 14 27.44 -3.86 12.25
CA LEU A 14 26.81 -3.35 13.47
C LEU A 14 25.82 -4.40 13.93
N GLY A 15 26.12 -5.12 15.02
CA GLY A 15 25.27 -6.23 15.47
C GLY A 15 23.79 -5.84 15.55
N ALA A 16 22.89 -6.80 15.25
CA ALA A 16 21.43 -6.60 15.15
C ALA A 16 20.82 -5.74 16.26
N ARG A 17 21.36 -5.83 17.48
CA ARG A 17 20.96 -5.03 18.63
C ARG A 17 21.14 -3.52 18.40
N VAL A 18 22.29 -3.11 17.90
CA VAL A 18 22.61 -1.71 17.60
C VAL A 18 21.68 -1.17 16.50
N ILE A 19 21.38 -1.98 15.49
CA ILE A 19 20.47 -1.57 14.40
C ILE A 19 19.06 -1.37 14.95
N CYS A 20 18.50 -2.38 15.62
CA CYS A 20 17.14 -2.34 16.16
C CYS A 20 16.94 -1.22 17.21
N ASP A 21 17.98 -0.90 17.97
CA ASP A 21 17.94 0.17 18.97
C ASP A 21 17.97 1.58 18.34
N ASN A 22 18.50 1.70 17.12
CA ASN A 22 18.54 2.96 16.39
C ASN A 22 17.37 3.18 15.42
N ILE A 23 16.43 2.22 15.30
CA ILE A 23 15.21 2.44 14.49
C ILE A 23 14.27 3.37 15.27
N PRO A 24 13.96 4.58 14.74
CA PRO A 24 13.06 5.51 15.39
C PRO A 24 11.62 4.99 15.38
N GLY A 25 10.87 5.28 16.44
CA GLY A 25 9.44 4.95 16.53
C GLY A 25 9.10 3.51 16.92
N LEU A 26 10.08 2.60 17.03
CA LEU A 26 9.82 1.25 17.55
C LEU A 26 9.55 1.28 19.06
N VAL A 27 8.46 0.62 19.47
CA VAL A 27 8.15 0.38 20.87
C VAL A 27 8.98 -0.79 21.44
N ASN A 28 9.10 -0.88 22.76
CA ASN A 28 9.92 -1.90 23.43
C ASN A 28 9.65 -3.33 22.94
N LYS A 29 8.38 -3.68 22.72
CA LYS A 29 8.01 -5.01 22.21
C LYS A 29 8.50 -5.26 20.79
N GLN A 30 8.47 -4.23 19.92
CA GLN A 30 8.98 -4.33 18.55
C GLN A 30 10.50 -4.41 18.54
N ARG A 31 11.20 -3.66 19.41
CA ARG A 31 12.66 -3.75 19.56
C ARG A 31 13.09 -5.15 19.97
N GLN A 32 12.43 -5.75 20.96
CA GLN A 32 12.70 -7.13 21.37
C GLN A 32 12.50 -8.13 20.22
N LEU A 33 11.44 -7.99 19.43
CA LEU A 33 11.19 -8.86 18.27
C LEU A 33 12.22 -8.65 17.16
N CYS A 34 12.64 -7.41 16.92
CA CYS A 34 13.69 -7.06 15.96
C CYS A 34 15.03 -7.67 16.36
N GLN A 35 15.44 -7.50 17.62
CA GLN A 35 16.69 -8.06 18.15
C GLN A 35 16.70 -9.59 18.10
N LYS A 36 15.55 -10.23 18.39
CA LYS A 36 15.43 -11.69 18.37
C LYS A 36 15.42 -12.27 16.95
N HIS A 37 14.89 -11.52 15.98
CA HIS A 37 14.68 -11.98 14.62
C HIS A 37 15.10 -10.91 13.58
N PRO A 38 16.40 -10.59 13.48
CA PRO A 38 16.88 -9.57 12.54
C PRO A 38 16.61 -9.93 11.08
N ASP A 39 16.75 -11.20 10.72
CA ASP A 39 16.50 -11.68 9.35
C ASP A 39 15.04 -11.44 8.92
N LEU A 40 14.08 -11.57 9.86
CA LEU A 40 12.67 -11.24 9.59
C LEU A 40 12.49 -9.75 9.33
N MET A 41 13.22 -8.88 10.02
CA MET A 41 13.14 -7.43 9.81
C MET A 41 13.69 -7.03 8.45
N GLN A 42 14.72 -7.73 7.97
CA GLN A 42 15.23 -7.53 6.62
C GLN A 42 14.16 -7.88 5.58
N SER A 43 13.54 -9.07 5.67
CA SER A 43 12.46 -9.46 4.75
C SER A 43 11.28 -8.50 4.80
N ILE A 44 10.91 -8.00 5.99
CA ILE A 44 9.84 -7.00 6.14
C ILE A 44 10.23 -5.68 5.45
N SER A 45 11.46 -5.23 5.61
CA SER A 45 11.96 -4.01 4.98
C SER A 45 11.97 -4.12 3.46
N ASP A 46 12.44 -5.24 2.92
CA ASP A 46 12.47 -5.46 1.48
C ASP A 46 11.06 -5.60 0.90
N GLY A 47 10.18 -6.33 1.61
CA GLY A 47 8.77 -6.46 1.27
C GLY A 47 7.94 -5.18 1.45
N ALA A 48 8.44 -4.18 2.18
CA ALA A 48 7.73 -2.92 2.37
C ALA A 48 7.50 -2.19 1.04
N LYS A 49 8.47 -2.29 0.12
CA LYS A 49 8.38 -1.70 -1.22
C LYS A 49 7.20 -2.26 -2.01
N GLU A 50 6.87 -3.53 -1.82
CA GLU A 50 5.80 -4.21 -2.55
C GLU A 50 4.43 -3.61 -2.17
N TRP A 51 4.14 -3.51 -0.87
CA TRP A 51 2.84 -3.00 -0.44
C TRP A 51 2.69 -1.50 -0.64
N ILE A 52 3.77 -0.72 -0.53
CA ILE A 52 3.75 0.72 -0.83
C ILE A 52 3.43 0.95 -2.31
N LYS A 53 4.11 0.22 -3.21
CA LYS A 53 3.81 0.29 -4.65
C LYS A 53 2.38 -0.11 -4.94
N GLU A 54 1.87 -1.12 -4.23
CA GLU A 54 0.49 -1.55 -4.42
C GLU A 54 -0.51 -0.50 -3.94
N CYS A 55 -0.25 0.16 -2.81
CA CYS A 55 -1.08 1.26 -2.36
C CYS A 55 -1.07 2.44 -3.34
N GLN A 56 0.11 2.83 -3.83
CA GLN A 56 0.24 3.85 -4.89
C GLN A 56 -0.48 3.42 -6.17
N HIS A 57 -0.41 2.14 -6.52
CA HIS A 57 -1.12 1.60 -7.67
C HIS A 57 -2.63 1.78 -7.51
N GLN A 58 -3.22 1.35 -6.39
CA GLN A 58 -4.66 1.43 -6.14
C GLN A 58 -5.17 2.88 -6.12
N PHE A 59 -4.35 3.83 -5.67
CA PHE A 59 -4.72 5.24 -5.52
C PHE A 59 -4.18 6.18 -6.61
N ARG A 60 -3.53 5.65 -7.66
CA ARG A 60 -2.87 6.46 -8.72
C ARG A 60 -3.79 7.49 -9.41
N GLN A 61 -5.08 7.20 -9.48
CA GLN A 61 -6.10 8.03 -10.13
C GLN A 61 -6.88 8.92 -9.16
N GLN A 62 -6.55 8.88 -7.86
CA GLN A 62 -7.26 9.64 -6.84
C GLN A 62 -6.47 10.89 -6.41
N ARG A 63 -7.15 11.84 -5.76
CA ARG A 63 -6.53 13.07 -5.21
C ARG A 63 -5.53 12.79 -4.09
N TRP A 64 -5.81 11.79 -3.28
CA TRP A 64 -4.82 11.16 -2.41
C TRP A 64 -4.20 9.98 -3.16
N ASN A 65 -2.89 10.00 -3.39
CA ASN A 65 -2.16 9.03 -4.21
C ASN A 65 -1.32 8.06 -3.36
N CYS A 66 -1.79 7.75 -2.16
CA CYS A 66 -1.04 7.05 -1.13
C CYS A 66 0.21 7.81 -0.65
N ILE A 67 1.00 7.19 0.22
CA ILE A 67 2.25 7.71 0.77
C ILE A 67 3.23 7.94 -0.38
N GLU A 68 3.65 9.19 -0.55
CA GLU A 68 4.71 9.52 -1.50
C GLU A 68 6.02 8.91 -0.99
N SER A 69 6.59 7.99 -1.77
CA SER A 69 7.86 7.35 -1.42
C SER A 69 8.98 8.35 -1.70
N TYR A 70 9.43 9.07 -0.67
CA TYR A 70 10.69 9.78 -0.77
C TYR A 70 11.80 8.73 -0.89
N SER A 71 12.34 8.58 -2.10
CA SER A 71 13.53 7.80 -2.39
C SER A 71 14.75 8.49 -1.77
N ALA A 72 14.88 8.38 -0.45
CA ALA A 72 16.12 8.67 0.23
C ALA A 72 16.96 7.39 0.20
N ASN A 73 17.98 7.40 -0.65
CA ASN A 73 19.06 6.43 -0.62
C ASN A 73 19.53 6.24 0.84
N GLY A 74 19.21 5.09 1.43
CA GLY A 74 19.97 4.54 2.57
C GLY A 74 19.36 4.62 3.98
N PHE A 75 18.23 5.28 4.24
CA PHE A 75 17.67 5.28 5.60
C PHE A 75 16.16 5.03 5.64
N ILE A 76 15.82 3.77 5.90
CA ILE A 76 14.54 3.28 6.44
C ILE A 76 14.04 4.19 7.59
N SER A 77 14.96 4.88 8.29
CA SER A 77 14.71 5.86 9.36
C SER A 77 13.78 7.03 8.97
N LEU A 78 13.95 7.65 7.79
CA LEU A 78 13.12 8.80 7.38
C LEU A 78 11.72 8.36 6.93
N LEU A 79 11.63 7.19 6.28
CA LEU A 79 10.36 6.63 5.83
C LEU A 79 9.49 6.21 7.03
N PHE A 80 10.08 5.65 8.09
CA PHE A 80 9.37 5.34 9.33
C PHE A 80 9.00 6.59 10.15
N ILE A 81 9.82 7.64 10.19
CA ILE A 81 9.49 8.90 10.89
C ILE A 81 8.36 9.65 10.14
N LEU A 82 8.45 9.78 8.82
CA LEU A 82 7.39 10.39 8.00
C LEU A 82 6.12 9.54 8.00
N LEU A 83 6.23 8.21 7.93
CA LEU A 83 5.07 7.33 8.02
C LEU A 83 4.41 7.40 9.40
N ASN A 84 5.17 7.48 10.50
CA ASN A 84 4.60 7.63 11.84
C ASN A 84 3.97 9.02 12.05
N LEU A 85 4.56 10.09 11.49
CA LEU A 85 4.01 11.44 11.57
C LEU A 85 2.76 11.58 10.68
N LEU A 86 2.83 11.10 9.43
CA LEU A 86 1.72 11.13 8.47
C LEU A 86 0.59 10.20 8.93
N LEU A 87 0.88 8.99 9.42
CA LEU A 87 -0.14 8.12 10.01
C LEU A 87 -0.72 8.76 11.26
N SER A 88 0.06 9.41 12.12
CA SER A 88 -0.48 10.08 13.31
C SER A 88 -1.41 11.25 12.98
N LEU A 89 -1.22 11.92 11.83
CA LEU A 89 -2.05 13.01 11.35
C LEU A 89 -3.25 12.54 10.50
N LEU A 90 -3.13 11.39 9.82
CA LEU A 90 -4.20 10.78 8.99
C LEU A 90 -5.00 9.68 9.72
N SER A 91 -4.70 9.45 11.01
CA SER A 91 -5.08 8.28 11.82
C SER A 91 -6.57 7.95 11.92
N PHE A 92 -7.45 8.83 11.47
CA PHE A 92 -8.89 8.66 11.62
C PHE A 92 -9.62 8.47 10.29
N PHE A 93 -8.95 8.74 9.17
CA PHE A 93 -9.57 8.78 7.86
C PHE A 93 -9.65 7.40 7.20
N GLN A 94 -10.54 7.30 6.22
CA GLN A 94 -10.74 6.11 5.41
C GLN A 94 -9.43 5.62 4.74
N GLU A 95 -8.56 6.54 4.33
CA GLU A 95 -7.25 6.21 3.73
C GLU A 95 -6.33 5.47 4.70
N ALA A 96 -6.33 5.89 5.98
CA ALA A 96 -5.53 5.22 6.99
C ALA A 96 -6.02 3.78 7.19
N ALA A 97 -7.34 3.54 7.16
CA ALA A 97 -7.88 2.19 7.25
C ALA A 97 -7.30 1.26 6.17
N PHE A 98 -7.20 1.74 4.93
CA PHE A 98 -6.55 1.01 3.86
C PHE A 98 -5.05 0.82 4.11
N VAL A 99 -4.32 1.86 4.52
CA VAL A 99 -2.87 1.78 4.78
C VAL A 99 -2.54 0.76 5.89
N TYR A 100 -3.28 0.76 6.99
CA TYR A 100 -3.11 -0.24 8.07
C TYR A 100 -3.38 -1.66 7.55
N ALA A 101 -4.45 -1.85 6.77
CA ALA A 101 -4.76 -3.16 6.20
C ALA A 101 -3.68 -3.64 5.22
N ILE A 102 -3.32 -2.83 4.20
CA ILE A 102 -2.37 -3.22 3.16
C ILE A 102 -0.94 -3.40 3.71
N SER A 103 -0.53 -2.59 4.69
CA SER A 103 0.78 -2.74 5.33
C SER A 103 0.85 -4.00 6.21
N SER A 104 -0.21 -4.31 6.98
CA SER A 104 -0.27 -5.57 7.74
C SER A 104 -0.27 -6.79 6.82
N ALA A 105 -1.01 -6.71 5.70
CA ALA A 105 -1.00 -7.72 4.65
C ALA A 105 0.40 -7.87 4.01
N GLY A 106 1.08 -6.75 3.76
CA GLY A 106 2.44 -6.71 3.21
C GLY A 106 3.46 -7.40 4.11
N VAL A 107 3.37 -7.20 5.44
CA VAL A 107 4.22 -7.91 6.41
C VAL A 107 3.97 -9.42 6.37
N VAL A 108 2.71 -9.86 6.32
CA VAL A 108 2.37 -11.29 6.19
C VAL A 108 2.93 -11.85 4.89
N TYR A 109 2.73 -11.13 3.78
CA TYR A 109 3.17 -11.54 2.46
C TYR A 109 4.69 -11.71 2.37
N ALA A 110 5.44 -10.71 2.83
CA ALA A 110 6.89 -10.71 2.82
C ALA A 110 7.48 -11.88 3.62
N ILE A 111 6.99 -12.08 4.85
CA ILE A 111 7.48 -13.16 5.73
C ILE A 111 7.13 -14.52 5.14
N THR A 112 5.87 -14.72 4.74
CA THR A 112 5.41 -16.02 4.25
C THR A 112 6.17 -16.45 2.99
N ARG A 113 6.44 -15.52 2.06
CA ARG A 113 7.24 -15.81 0.87
C ARG A 113 8.70 -16.09 1.18
N ALA A 114 9.34 -15.27 2.03
CA ALA A 114 10.72 -15.50 2.42
C ALA A 114 10.90 -16.86 3.11
N CYS A 115 9.91 -17.30 3.90
CA CYS A 115 9.90 -18.63 4.51
C CYS A 115 9.84 -19.76 3.47
N SER A 116 8.98 -19.65 2.45
CA SER A 116 8.84 -20.71 1.44
C SER A 116 9.94 -20.71 0.39
N GLN A 117 10.60 -19.57 0.18
CA GLN A 117 11.81 -19.45 -0.64
C GLN A 117 13.07 -19.95 0.08
N GLY A 118 12.98 -20.29 1.37
CA GLY A 118 14.11 -20.77 2.17
C GLY A 118 15.10 -19.68 2.58
N GLU A 119 14.69 -18.40 2.50
CA GLU A 119 15.53 -17.25 2.88
C GLU A 119 15.64 -17.12 4.41
N LEU A 120 14.69 -17.67 5.16
CA LEU A 120 14.57 -17.55 6.60
C LEU A 120 14.73 -18.92 7.27
N LYS A 121 15.72 -19.05 8.16
CA LYS A 121 15.99 -20.32 8.88
C LYS A 121 14.97 -20.66 9.97
N ILE A 122 14.25 -19.66 10.48
CA ILE A 122 13.33 -19.82 11.62
C ILE A 122 11.98 -20.43 11.24
N CYS A 123 11.65 -20.43 9.95
CA CYS A 123 10.38 -20.93 9.44
C CYS A 123 10.63 -21.88 8.27
N SER A 124 9.58 -22.60 7.90
CA SER A 124 9.60 -23.58 6.82
C SER A 124 8.23 -23.62 6.13
N CYS A 125 8.16 -24.38 5.03
CA CYS A 125 6.92 -24.72 4.36
C CYS A 125 5.91 -25.37 5.33
N ASP A 126 4.62 -25.28 5.01
CA ASP A 126 3.54 -25.90 5.79
C ASP A 126 3.67 -27.43 5.80
N SER A 127 4.03 -27.97 6.95
CA SER A 127 4.23 -29.41 7.16
C SER A 127 2.91 -30.21 7.23
N HIS A 128 1.76 -29.53 7.31
CA HIS A 128 0.44 -30.16 7.34
C HIS A 128 -0.10 -30.51 5.94
N LYS A 129 0.58 -30.09 4.87
CA LYS A 129 0.18 -30.36 3.48
C LYS A 129 1.00 -31.52 2.91
N ARG A 130 0.57 -32.74 3.21
CA ARG A 130 1.22 -34.00 2.80
C ARG A 130 0.17 -35.05 2.42
N GLY A 131 0.58 -36.04 1.62
CA GLY A 131 -0.30 -37.12 1.18
C GLY A 131 -1.27 -36.67 0.08
N LEU A 132 -2.44 -37.30 0.03
CA LEU A 132 -3.44 -37.02 -1.00
C LEU A 132 -4.32 -35.81 -0.64
N GLY A 133 -4.65 -35.03 -1.65
CA GLY A 133 -5.63 -33.94 -1.62
C GLY A 133 -6.60 -34.08 -2.80
N SER A 134 -7.65 -33.26 -2.81
CA SER A 134 -8.64 -33.26 -3.88
C SER A 134 -9.16 -31.85 -4.13
N ASP A 135 -9.47 -31.53 -5.39
CA ASP A 135 -10.19 -30.34 -5.82
C ASP A 135 -11.22 -30.69 -6.91
N ASN A 136 -11.84 -29.69 -7.53
CA ASN A 136 -12.87 -29.89 -8.57
C ASN A 136 -12.37 -30.67 -9.81
N ASN A 137 -11.06 -30.73 -10.05
CA ASN A 137 -10.43 -31.45 -11.16
C ASN A 137 -9.95 -32.87 -10.76
N GLY A 138 -10.31 -33.35 -9.56
CA GLY A 138 -10.00 -34.69 -9.06
C GLY A 138 -8.91 -34.72 -7.99
N GLU A 139 -8.39 -35.91 -7.72
CA GLU A 139 -7.34 -36.11 -6.72
C GLU A 139 -5.98 -35.56 -7.18
N PHE A 140 -5.14 -35.24 -6.20
CA PHE A 140 -3.76 -34.81 -6.42
C PHE A 140 -2.89 -35.18 -5.22
N GLU A 141 -1.58 -35.20 -5.41
CA GLU A 141 -0.63 -35.36 -4.31
C GLU A 141 -0.14 -34.00 -3.81
N TRP A 142 -0.13 -33.80 -2.50
CA TRP A 142 0.56 -32.66 -1.91
C TRP A 142 2.06 -32.84 -2.08
N GLY A 143 2.72 -31.84 -2.65
CA GLY A 143 4.17 -31.83 -2.79
C GLY A 143 4.71 -30.42 -3.00
N GLY A 144 6.02 -30.28 -3.18
CA GLY A 144 6.67 -28.98 -3.22
C GLY A 144 6.64 -28.25 -1.87
N CYS A 145 6.67 -26.92 -1.90
CA CYS A 145 6.63 -26.08 -0.71
C CYS A 145 5.29 -25.34 -0.63
N SER A 146 4.42 -25.77 0.29
CA SER A 146 3.21 -25.00 0.61
C SER A 146 3.58 -23.85 1.55
N ASP A 147 3.11 -22.65 1.23
CA ASP A 147 3.39 -21.43 1.98
C ASP A 147 2.74 -21.48 3.38
N ASN A 148 3.54 -21.31 4.44
CA ASN A 148 3.04 -21.27 5.81
C ASN A 148 2.55 -19.87 6.21
N ILE A 149 1.36 -19.51 5.75
CA ILE A 149 0.78 -18.18 6.02
C ILE A 149 0.53 -17.93 7.52
N ASN A 150 0.30 -18.98 8.31
CA ASN A 150 0.04 -18.86 9.74
C ASN A 150 1.23 -18.28 10.51
N PHE A 151 2.45 -18.66 10.12
CA PHE A 151 3.66 -18.09 10.69
C PHE A 151 3.73 -16.57 10.44
N GLY A 152 3.50 -16.15 9.18
CA GLY A 152 3.47 -14.74 8.79
C GLY A 152 2.41 -13.95 9.55
N ILE A 153 1.18 -14.46 9.64
CA ILE A 153 0.08 -13.84 10.40
C ILE A 153 0.44 -13.70 11.89
N LYS A 154 1.00 -14.74 12.50
CA LYS A 154 1.39 -14.73 13.92
C LYS A 154 2.46 -13.67 14.19
N PHE A 155 3.47 -13.57 13.33
CA PHE A 155 4.51 -12.57 13.47
C PHE A 155 3.96 -11.15 13.23
N ALA A 156 3.21 -10.93 12.15
CA ALA A 156 2.59 -9.63 11.85
C ALA A 156 1.70 -9.15 13.00
N LYS A 157 0.88 -10.03 13.58
CA LYS A 157 0.05 -9.72 14.77
C LYS A 157 0.89 -9.39 16.02
N ALA A 158 2.08 -9.96 16.16
CA ALA A 158 2.97 -9.67 17.29
C ALA A 158 3.73 -8.35 17.10
N PHE A 159 4.11 -8.03 15.87
CA PHE A 159 4.95 -6.88 15.54
C PHE A 159 4.17 -5.62 15.17
N VAL A 160 3.25 -5.71 14.20
CA VAL A 160 2.47 -4.56 13.69
C VAL A 160 1.52 -4.02 14.76
N ASP A 161 0.82 -4.92 15.46
CA ASP A 161 -0.15 -4.53 16.50
C ASP A 161 0.51 -4.07 17.82
N ALA A 162 1.83 -4.19 17.96
CA ALA A 162 2.52 -3.96 19.24
C ALA A 162 2.34 -2.52 19.76
N ARG A 163 2.38 -1.53 18.86
CA ARG A 163 2.22 -0.11 19.21
C ARG A 163 0.79 0.19 19.60
N GLU A 164 -0.17 -0.23 18.77
CA GLU A 164 -1.60 0.02 18.99
C GLU A 164 -2.08 -0.63 20.30
N LYS A 165 -1.54 -1.78 20.69
CA LYS A 165 -1.86 -2.43 21.98
C LYS A 165 -1.40 -1.67 23.23
N MET A 166 -0.52 -0.67 23.10
CA MET A 166 -0.09 0.15 24.23
C MET A 166 -1.13 1.21 24.61
N VAL A 167 -2.05 1.55 23.71
CA VAL A 167 -3.07 2.59 23.88
C VAL A 167 -4.45 1.97 23.79
N LYS A 168 -5.41 2.47 24.57
CA LYS A 168 -6.81 2.02 24.56
C LYS A 168 -7.73 3.15 24.14
N ASP A 169 -7.52 3.66 22.94
CA ASP A 169 -8.38 4.68 22.33
C ASP A 169 -9.07 4.14 21.07
N ALA A 170 -10.06 4.89 20.57
CA ALA A 170 -10.82 4.53 19.38
C ALA A 170 -9.90 4.27 18.17
N ARG A 171 -8.83 5.04 18.06
CA ARG A 171 -7.82 4.94 17.01
C ARG A 171 -7.08 3.60 17.05
N ALA A 172 -6.52 3.24 18.21
CA ALA A 172 -5.80 2.00 18.39
C ALA A 172 -6.69 0.80 18.07
N LEU A 173 -7.94 0.84 18.51
CA LEU A 173 -8.92 -0.22 18.21
C LEU A 173 -9.19 -0.32 16.69
N MET A 174 -9.21 0.81 15.98
CA MET A 174 -9.53 0.90 14.55
C MET A 174 -8.37 0.32 13.75
N ASN A 175 -7.16 0.74 14.11
CA ASN A 175 -5.91 0.26 13.54
C ASN A 175 -5.78 -1.26 13.74
N LEU A 176 -6.07 -1.77 14.95
CA LEU A 176 -6.05 -3.21 15.24
C LEU A 176 -7.06 -3.99 14.40
N HIS A 177 -8.26 -3.44 14.20
CA HIS A 177 -9.29 -4.04 13.35
C HIS A 177 -8.86 -4.08 11.89
N ASN A 178 -8.43 -2.95 11.33
CA ASN A 178 -8.00 -2.85 9.94
C ASN A 178 -6.76 -3.70 9.65
N ASN A 179 -5.80 -3.75 10.58
CA ASN A 179 -4.67 -4.68 10.53
C ASN A 179 -5.14 -6.15 10.44
N ARG A 180 -6.16 -6.53 11.23
CA ARG A 180 -6.74 -7.88 11.19
C ARG A 180 -7.40 -8.16 9.83
N CYS A 181 -8.15 -7.22 9.28
CA CYS A 181 -8.76 -7.34 7.96
C CYS A 181 -7.71 -7.51 6.85
N GLY A 182 -6.59 -6.78 6.94
CA GLY A 182 -5.45 -6.92 6.03
C GLY A 182 -4.82 -8.31 6.03
N ARG A 183 -4.72 -8.95 7.22
CA ARG A 183 -4.10 -10.28 7.38
C ARG A 183 -4.96 -11.45 6.90
N MET A 184 -6.00 -11.21 6.10
CA MET A 184 -6.80 -12.27 5.49
C MET A 184 -5.97 -13.14 4.52
N ARG A 185 -6.38 -14.40 4.37
CA ARG A 185 -5.59 -15.42 3.68
C ARG A 185 -5.86 -15.38 2.17
N PHE A 186 -4.90 -14.85 1.40
CA PHE A 186 -4.92 -14.90 -0.07
C PHE A 186 -3.98 -16.00 -0.57
N MET A 187 -4.49 -17.22 -0.56
CA MET A 187 -3.78 -18.42 -1.00
C MET A 187 -4.47 -19.02 -2.21
N LYS A 188 -3.69 -19.58 -3.14
CA LYS A 188 -4.19 -20.32 -4.29
C LYS A 188 -3.51 -21.68 -4.38
N LEU A 189 -4.28 -22.70 -4.76
CA LEU A 189 -3.72 -24.00 -5.10
C LEU A 189 -2.98 -23.87 -6.43
N LYS A 190 -1.70 -24.23 -6.43
CA LYS A 190 -0.85 -24.33 -7.61
C LYS A 190 -0.51 -25.78 -7.83
N CYS A 191 -0.62 -26.23 -9.07
CA CYS A 191 -0.38 -27.62 -9.44
C CYS A 191 0.61 -27.69 -10.60
N LYS A 192 1.43 -28.74 -10.59
CA LYS A 192 2.26 -29.17 -11.71
C LYS A 192 1.73 -30.51 -12.20
N CYS A 193 1.52 -30.61 -13.50
CA CYS A 193 1.03 -31.82 -14.15
C CYS A 193 2.20 -32.69 -14.62
N HIS A 194 2.07 -33.99 -14.43
CA HIS A 194 3.12 -34.99 -14.67
C HIS A 194 2.66 -36.16 -15.55
N GLY A 195 1.46 -36.10 -16.12
CA GLY A 195 0.95 -37.14 -17.00
C GLY A 195 1.65 -37.18 -18.36
N VAL A 196 1.47 -38.30 -19.08
CA VAL A 196 2.04 -38.53 -20.42
C VAL A 196 1.66 -37.39 -21.35
N SER A 197 2.63 -36.90 -22.14
CA SER A 197 2.47 -35.76 -23.05
C SER A 197 1.97 -34.46 -22.39
N GLY A 198 2.24 -34.26 -21.10
CA GLY A 198 1.83 -33.06 -20.35
C GLY A 198 0.38 -33.08 -19.87
N SER A 199 -0.28 -34.24 -19.91
CA SER A 199 -1.61 -34.43 -19.33
C SER A 199 -1.61 -34.22 -17.81
N CYS A 200 -2.76 -33.80 -17.27
CA CYS A 200 -2.93 -33.56 -15.83
C CYS A 200 -3.58 -34.74 -15.07
N SER A 201 -3.46 -35.97 -15.60
CA SER A 201 -3.97 -37.18 -14.93
C SER A 201 -3.28 -37.46 -13.60
N LEU A 202 -1.97 -37.18 -13.52
CA LEU A 202 -1.22 -37.11 -12.27
C LEU A 202 -0.70 -35.70 -12.09
N ARG A 203 -0.93 -35.12 -10.92
CA ARG A 203 -0.49 -33.76 -10.60
C ARG A 203 -0.09 -33.64 -9.14
N THR A 204 0.90 -32.80 -8.91
CA THR A 204 1.39 -32.46 -7.58
C THR A 204 1.05 -31.01 -7.31
N CYS A 205 0.43 -30.72 -6.17
CA CYS A 205 -0.03 -29.38 -5.84
C CYS A 205 0.52 -28.87 -4.49
N TRP A 206 0.62 -27.54 -4.39
CA TRP A 206 0.98 -26.81 -3.17
C TRP A 206 0.10 -25.57 -3.03
N LEU A 207 -0.08 -25.10 -1.80
CA LEU A 207 -0.70 -23.80 -1.55
C LEU A 207 0.36 -22.71 -1.66
N ALA A 208 0.15 -21.74 -2.54
CA ALA A 208 1.02 -20.59 -2.71
C ALA A 208 0.26 -19.29 -2.41
N MET A 209 0.96 -18.29 -1.87
CA MET A 209 0.46 -16.93 -1.77
C MET A 209 0.07 -16.43 -3.17
N SER A 210 -1.08 -15.78 -3.25
CA SER A 210 -1.54 -15.11 -4.45
C SER A 210 -0.64 -13.93 -4.84
N ASP A 211 -0.83 -13.40 -6.06
CA ASP A 211 -0.15 -12.16 -6.42
C ASP A 211 -0.61 -11.04 -5.46
N PHE A 212 0.30 -10.16 -5.02
CA PHE A 212 -0.04 -9.12 -4.05
C PHE A 212 -1.05 -8.11 -4.62
N ARG A 213 -1.13 -7.96 -5.94
CA ARG A 213 -2.18 -7.20 -6.63
C ARG A 213 -3.58 -7.64 -6.21
N LEU A 214 -3.83 -8.95 -6.10
CA LEU A 214 -5.15 -9.46 -5.70
C LEU A 214 -5.53 -9.06 -4.27
N THR A 215 -4.53 -8.97 -3.38
CA THR A 215 -4.72 -8.43 -2.02
C THR A 215 -5.05 -6.94 -2.09
N GLY A 216 -4.32 -6.18 -2.92
CA GLY A 216 -4.57 -4.75 -3.16
C GLY A 216 -5.99 -4.49 -3.68
N ASP A 217 -6.40 -5.20 -4.73
CA ASP A 217 -7.73 -5.08 -5.35
C ASP A 217 -8.85 -5.41 -4.34
N TYR A 218 -8.66 -6.47 -3.56
CA TYR A 218 -9.61 -6.87 -2.51
C TYR A 218 -9.73 -5.77 -1.45
N LEU A 219 -8.60 -5.28 -0.92
CA LEU A 219 -8.61 -4.26 0.11
C LEU A 219 -9.10 -2.92 -0.42
N HIS A 220 -8.92 -2.61 -1.70
CA HIS A 220 -9.43 -1.39 -2.32
C HIS A 220 -10.95 -1.44 -2.43
N LYS A 221 -11.49 -2.60 -2.82
CA LYS A 221 -12.94 -2.84 -2.76
C LYS A 221 -13.50 -2.67 -1.35
N LYS A 222 -12.76 -3.12 -0.32
CA LYS A 222 -13.13 -2.93 1.09
C LYS A 222 -13.03 -1.48 1.53
N TYR A 223 -12.03 -0.76 1.04
CA TYR A 223 -11.89 0.67 1.27
C TYR A 223 -13.10 1.43 0.70
N ASN A 224 -13.53 1.16 -0.53
CA ASN A 224 -14.69 1.84 -1.13
C ASN A 224 -16.01 1.60 -0.37
N ASN A 225 -16.10 0.53 0.42
CA ASN A 225 -17.27 0.17 1.24
C ASN A 225 -16.97 0.28 2.74
N ALA A 226 -15.93 1.03 3.12
CA ALA A 226 -15.53 1.16 4.51
C ALA A 226 -16.64 1.83 5.34
N ILE A 227 -16.74 1.44 6.61
CA ILE A 227 -17.84 1.82 7.49
C ILE A 227 -17.34 2.83 8.52
N GLU A 228 -18.07 3.94 8.67
CA GLU A 228 -17.83 4.90 9.74
C GLU A 228 -18.27 4.31 11.09
N VAL A 229 -17.39 4.35 12.07
CA VAL A 229 -17.63 3.80 13.40
C VAL A 229 -17.29 4.79 14.50
N THR A 230 -18.00 4.66 15.61
CA THR A 230 -17.73 5.37 16.86
C THR A 230 -17.40 4.36 17.95
N MET A 231 -16.64 4.80 18.96
CA MET A 231 -16.29 3.93 20.08
C MET A 231 -17.48 3.70 21.00
N ASN A 232 -17.64 2.48 21.50
CA ASN A 232 -18.68 2.16 22.46
C ASN A 232 -18.44 2.86 23.80
N GLN A 233 -19.51 3.05 24.57
CA GLN A 233 -19.44 3.64 25.92
C GLN A 233 -18.46 2.87 26.83
N ASP A 234 -18.37 1.55 26.66
CA ASP A 234 -17.47 0.68 27.43
C ASP A 234 -15.99 0.77 26.98
N GLY A 235 -15.69 1.45 25.87
CA GLY A 235 -14.33 1.55 25.30
C GLY A 235 -13.74 0.23 24.80
N THR A 236 -14.51 -0.85 24.76
CA THR A 236 -14.06 -2.21 24.38
C THR A 236 -14.29 -2.54 22.91
N GLY A 237 -15.06 -1.72 22.19
CA GLY A 237 -15.61 -2.03 20.87
C GLY A 237 -16.04 -0.81 20.08
N PHE A 238 -16.62 -1.10 18.92
CA PHE A 238 -17.17 -0.11 17.99
C PHE A 238 -18.66 -0.31 17.77
N MET A 239 -19.34 0.81 17.51
CA MET A 239 -20.70 0.91 17.03
C MET A 239 -20.66 1.62 15.69
N VAL A 240 -21.49 1.17 14.75
CA VAL A 240 -21.61 1.86 13.46
C VAL A 240 -22.25 3.23 13.68
N ALA A 241 -21.70 4.25 13.04
CA ALA A 241 -22.21 5.62 13.18
C ALA A 241 -23.63 5.74 12.59
N ASP A 242 -23.89 5.04 11.48
CA ASP A 242 -25.21 4.87 10.89
C ASP A 242 -26.04 3.84 11.67
N LYS A 243 -27.16 4.28 12.24
CA LYS A 243 -28.08 3.44 13.03
C LYS A 243 -28.92 2.49 12.18
N ASP A 244 -29.10 2.79 10.90
CA ASP A 244 -29.89 1.97 9.98
C ASP A 244 -29.04 0.89 9.28
N PHE A 245 -27.73 0.87 9.55
CA PHE A 245 -26.82 -0.11 9.00
C PHE A 245 -27.09 -1.52 9.53
N LYS A 246 -27.53 -2.42 8.64
CA LYS A 246 -27.84 -3.83 8.94
C LYS A 246 -26.69 -4.81 8.68
N GLY A 247 -25.52 -4.31 8.25
CA GLY A 247 -24.37 -5.14 7.89
C GLY A 247 -23.49 -5.56 9.06
N SER A 248 -22.42 -6.30 8.76
CA SER A 248 -21.40 -6.68 9.76
C SER A 248 -20.07 -5.97 9.48
N THR A 249 -19.47 -5.40 10.53
CA THR A 249 -18.15 -4.77 10.45
C THR A 249 -16.98 -5.77 10.47
N LYS A 250 -17.24 -7.06 10.76
CA LYS A 250 -16.21 -8.07 11.07
C LYS A 250 -15.11 -8.21 10.01
N ASN A 251 -15.47 -8.08 8.74
CA ASN A 251 -14.57 -8.23 7.58
C ASN A 251 -14.59 -6.99 6.68
N GLU A 252 -15.04 -5.85 7.19
CA GLU A 252 -15.03 -4.56 6.48
C GLU A 252 -13.98 -3.66 7.11
N LEU A 253 -13.40 -2.77 6.30
CA LEU A 253 -12.55 -1.71 6.84
C LEU A 253 -13.43 -0.69 7.56
N VAL A 254 -12.89 -0.12 8.64
CA VAL A 254 -13.60 0.86 9.45
C VAL A 254 -12.78 2.12 9.63
N TYR A 255 -13.44 3.27 9.69
CA TYR A 255 -12.83 4.58 9.92
C TYR A 255 -13.63 5.38 10.95
N VAL A 256 -13.02 6.41 11.54
CA VAL A 256 -13.63 7.17 12.65
C VAL A 256 -14.01 8.59 12.24
N GLU A 257 -13.25 9.20 11.33
CA GLU A 257 -13.51 10.57 10.86
C GLU A 257 -13.55 10.61 9.33
N SER A 258 -14.39 11.51 8.81
CA SER A 258 -14.47 11.79 7.38
C SER A 258 -13.15 12.32 6.82
N SER A 259 -12.79 11.89 5.60
CA SER A 259 -11.57 12.33 4.93
C SER A 259 -11.53 13.85 4.69
N PRO A 260 -10.35 14.49 4.81
CA PRO A 260 -10.18 15.92 4.57
C PRO A 260 -10.29 16.27 3.08
N ASP A 261 -10.33 17.56 2.77
CA ASP A 261 -10.24 18.02 1.39
C ASP A 261 -8.80 17.89 0.84
N TYR A 262 -8.57 16.85 0.05
CA TYR A 262 -7.29 16.60 -0.63
C TYR A 262 -6.98 17.59 -1.77
N CYS A 263 -7.91 18.48 -2.14
CA CYS A 263 -7.68 19.48 -3.18
C CYS A 263 -6.67 20.55 -2.77
N ILE A 264 -6.67 20.92 -1.48
CA ILE A 264 -5.89 22.03 -0.94
C ILE A 264 -4.78 21.47 -0.06
N LYS A 265 -3.60 22.06 -0.14
CA LYS A 265 -2.49 21.76 0.75
C LYS A 265 -2.81 22.27 2.16
N ASP A 266 -2.90 21.38 3.13
CA ASP A 266 -3.07 21.70 4.53
C ASP A 266 -2.04 20.92 5.37
N PRO A 267 -1.02 21.59 5.94
CA PRO A 267 -0.04 20.96 6.80
C PRO A 267 -0.62 20.33 8.07
N LYS A 268 -1.81 20.77 8.54
CA LYS A 268 -2.42 20.24 9.77
C LYS A 268 -2.99 18.84 9.55
N THR A 269 -3.68 18.64 8.43
CA THR A 269 -4.24 17.34 8.02
C THR A 269 -3.25 16.49 7.24
N GLY A 270 -2.10 17.06 6.85
CA GLY A 270 -1.07 16.37 6.08
C GLY A 270 -1.40 16.24 4.59
N THR A 271 -2.38 17.00 4.08
CA THR A 271 -2.74 16.99 2.67
C THR A 271 -1.72 17.80 1.85
N LEU A 272 -1.28 17.24 0.72
CA LEU A 272 -0.33 17.90 -0.18
C LEU A 272 -1.03 18.83 -1.20
N GLY A 273 -2.34 18.66 -1.41
CA GLY A 273 -3.10 19.31 -2.46
C GLY A 273 -2.93 18.65 -3.83
N THR A 274 -3.72 19.07 -4.81
CA THR A 274 -3.63 18.58 -6.19
C THR A 274 -3.00 19.58 -7.17
N ASP A 275 -2.33 20.61 -6.66
CA ASP A 275 -1.55 21.56 -7.47
C ASP A 275 -0.40 20.83 -8.19
N GLY A 276 -0.18 21.14 -9.47
CA GLY A 276 0.90 20.55 -10.26
C GLY A 276 0.71 19.07 -10.62
N ARG A 277 -0.46 18.47 -10.33
CA ARG A 277 -0.73 17.07 -10.66
C ARG A 277 -1.18 16.90 -12.11
N GLU A 278 -0.71 15.83 -12.74
CA GLU A 278 -1.20 15.40 -14.06
C GLU A 278 -2.66 14.92 -13.95
N CYS A 279 -3.47 15.30 -14.93
CA CYS A 279 -4.87 14.90 -15.04
C CYS A 279 -5.20 14.44 -16.46
N ASN A 280 -6.27 13.67 -16.59
CA ASN A 280 -6.73 13.17 -17.87
C ASN A 280 -7.91 14.03 -18.38
N LYS A 281 -7.69 14.80 -19.44
CA LYS A 281 -8.74 15.66 -20.03
C LYS A 281 -9.92 14.85 -20.59
N PHE A 282 -9.67 13.63 -21.06
CA PHE A 282 -10.68 12.80 -21.72
C PHE A 282 -11.41 11.87 -20.74
N SER A 283 -10.89 11.67 -19.53
CA SER A 283 -11.55 10.87 -18.51
C SER A 283 -12.65 11.66 -17.82
N ARG A 284 -13.79 11.00 -17.60
CA ARG A 284 -14.86 11.46 -16.71
C ARG A 284 -14.77 10.83 -15.31
N GLY A 285 -13.74 10.02 -15.07
CA GLY A 285 -13.49 9.36 -13.80
C GLY A 285 -12.73 10.25 -12.81
N LEU A 286 -12.16 9.62 -11.78
CA LEU A 286 -11.43 10.29 -10.70
C LEU A 286 -10.13 10.97 -11.18
N ASP A 287 -9.50 10.42 -12.22
CA ASP A 287 -8.33 10.99 -12.90
C ASP A 287 -8.69 12.15 -13.85
N GLY A 288 -9.98 12.38 -14.09
CA GLY A 288 -10.49 13.45 -14.93
C GLY A 288 -10.04 14.82 -14.43
N CYS A 289 -9.66 15.73 -15.34
CA CYS A 289 -9.19 17.06 -14.95
C CYS A 289 -10.23 17.89 -14.17
N GLU A 290 -11.52 17.65 -14.38
CA GLU A 290 -12.59 18.28 -13.60
C GLU A 290 -12.52 17.88 -12.11
N VAL A 291 -12.31 16.58 -11.84
CA VAL A 291 -12.27 16.01 -10.49
C VAL A 291 -10.91 16.21 -9.85
N MET A 292 -9.82 15.88 -10.53
CA MET A 292 -8.45 15.95 -10.02
C MET A 292 -8.04 17.39 -9.67
N CYS A 293 -8.39 18.35 -10.53
CA CYS A 293 -8.04 19.76 -10.35
C CYS A 293 -9.08 20.55 -9.55
N CYS A 294 -10.15 19.89 -9.07
CA CYS A 294 -11.16 20.47 -8.19
C CYS A 294 -11.76 21.78 -8.74
N GLY A 295 -12.05 21.81 -10.05
CA GLY A 295 -12.61 22.98 -10.73
C GLY A 295 -11.64 24.16 -10.95
N ARG A 296 -10.36 24.07 -10.56
CA ARG A 296 -9.36 25.13 -10.78
C ARG A 296 -8.92 25.29 -12.24
N GLY A 297 -9.28 24.32 -13.08
CA GLY A 297 -8.76 24.18 -14.44
C GLY A 297 -7.34 23.59 -14.46
N TYR A 298 -6.80 23.47 -15.67
CA TYR A 298 -5.50 22.86 -15.93
C TYR A 298 -4.78 23.62 -17.05
N ASP A 299 -3.46 23.54 -17.05
CA ASP A 299 -2.59 23.96 -18.15
C ASP A 299 -2.28 22.76 -19.04
N THR A 300 -2.08 23.02 -20.34
CA THR A 300 -1.73 21.97 -21.31
C THR A 300 -0.36 22.27 -21.88
N MET A 301 0.53 21.29 -21.82
CA MET A 301 1.93 21.44 -22.23
C MET A 301 2.28 20.29 -23.18
N PRO A 302 2.80 20.56 -24.39
CA PRO A 302 3.30 19.50 -25.25
C PRO A 302 4.62 18.97 -24.68
N VAL A 303 4.67 17.66 -24.42
CA VAL A 303 5.86 16.97 -23.89
C VAL A 303 6.28 15.90 -24.88
N LYS A 304 7.57 15.88 -25.23
CA LYS A 304 8.17 14.78 -25.99
C LYS A 304 8.25 13.54 -25.11
N ARG A 305 7.52 12.48 -25.45
CA ARG A 305 7.64 11.15 -24.84
C ARG A 305 8.44 10.24 -25.76
N VAL A 306 9.51 9.69 -25.20
CA VAL A 306 10.34 8.70 -25.86
C VAL A 306 9.83 7.31 -25.47
N THR A 307 9.45 6.49 -26.45
CA THR A 307 8.95 5.13 -26.21
C THR A 307 9.67 4.11 -27.08
N SER A 308 9.69 2.86 -26.64
CA SER A 308 10.15 1.74 -27.46
C SER A 308 9.01 1.29 -28.37
N CYS A 309 9.25 1.32 -29.67
CA CYS A 309 8.28 1.00 -30.71
C CYS A 309 8.87 -0.01 -31.71
N ASP A 310 8.05 -0.56 -32.61
CA ASP A 310 8.49 -1.50 -33.65
C ASP A 310 9.34 -2.68 -33.11
N CYS A 311 9.03 -3.18 -31.92
CA CYS A 311 9.79 -4.24 -31.28
C CYS A 311 9.71 -5.55 -32.09
N LYS A 312 10.85 -6.04 -32.56
CA LYS A 312 10.96 -7.32 -33.29
C LYS A 312 11.72 -8.33 -32.44
N PHE A 313 11.13 -9.51 -32.29
CA PHE A 313 11.80 -10.64 -31.67
C PHE A 313 12.81 -11.23 -32.66
N LYS A 314 14.08 -11.27 -32.27
CA LYS A 314 15.11 -12.02 -32.96
C LYS A 314 15.17 -13.42 -32.38
N TRP A 315 14.88 -14.40 -33.23
CA TRP A 315 14.98 -15.81 -32.87
C TRP A 315 16.44 -16.12 -32.50
N CYS A 316 16.68 -16.47 -31.23
CA CYS A 316 17.91 -16.38 -30.40
C CYS A 316 17.83 -15.40 -29.19
N CYS A 317 16.63 -15.19 -28.65
CA CYS A 317 16.35 -14.66 -27.30
C CYS A 317 16.57 -13.16 -27.08
N SER A 318 16.51 -12.35 -28.13
CA SER A 318 16.57 -10.89 -27.99
C SER A 318 15.36 -10.20 -28.62
N VAL A 319 14.95 -9.09 -28.02
CA VAL A 319 13.96 -8.17 -28.59
C VAL A 319 14.70 -6.90 -28.94
N GLU A 320 14.63 -6.49 -30.21
CA GLU A 320 15.16 -5.22 -30.67
C GLU A 320 14.00 -4.28 -30.98
N CYS A 321 13.97 -3.14 -30.31
CA CYS A 321 12.99 -2.08 -30.53
C CYS A 321 13.68 -0.85 -31.11
N LYS A 322 12.94 -0.09 -31.91
CA LYS A 322 13.34 1.27 -32.26
C LYS A 322 12.94 2.23 -31.14
N VAL A 323 13.61 3.37 -31.11
CA VAL A 323 13.23 4.50 -30.26
C VAL A 323 12.31 5.40 -31.07
N CYS A 324 11.07 5.57 -30.63
CA CYS A 324 10.11 6.52 -31.19
C CYS A 324 9.98 7.74 -30.28
N GLU A 325 9.85 8.91 -30.88
CA GLU A 325 9.56 10.16 -30.19
C GLU A 325 8.19 10.66 -30.62
N ASP A 326 7.27 10.76 -29.65
CA ASP A 326 5.94 11.30 -29.87
C ASP A 326 5.75 12.58 -29.04
N VAL A 327 5.12 13.60 -29.63
CA VAL A 327 4.72 14.80 -28.88
C VAL A 327 3.30 14.55 -28.36
N VAL A 328 3.16 14.47 -27.04
CA VAL A 328 1.86 14.30 -26.39
C VAL A 328 1.51 15.50 -25.53
N ASP A 329 0.24 15.87 -25.51
CA ASP A 329 -0.26 16.90 -24.61
C ASP A 329 -0.40 16.33 -23.19
N VAL A 330 0.28 16.95 -22.24
CA VAL A 330 0.17 16.67 -20.81
C VAL A 330 -0.64 17.78 -20.15
N HIS A 331 -1.64 17.41 -19.36
CA HIS A 331 -2.52 18.34 -18.66
C HIS A 331 -2.18 18.39 -17.18
N ILE A 332 -1.90 19.58 -16.64
CA ILE A 332 -1.43 19.77 -15.26
C ILE A 332 -2.38 20.70 -14.52
N CYS A 333 -2.82 20.30 -13.34
CA CYS A 333 -3.74 21.08 -12.52
C CYS A 333 -3.13 22.43 -12.08
N LYS A 334 -3.95 23.48 -12.16
CA LYS A 334 -3.55 24.84 -11.78
C LYS A 334 -3.42 25.02 -10.25
N PRO A 335 -2.59 25.99 -9.82
CA PRO A 335 -2.44 26.31 -8.41
C PRO A 335 -3.70 26.93 -7.80
N SER A 336 -3.88 26.68 -6.50
CA SER A 336 -4.92 27.35 -5.72
C SER A 336 -4.61 28.84 -5.56
N MET A 337 -5.52 29.71 -6.02
CA MET A 337 -5.39 31.16 -5.85
C MET A 337 -5.33 31.52 -4.36
N ARG A 338 -4.26 32.21 -3.93
CA ARG A 338 -4.18 32.74 -2.56
C ARG A 338 -5.29 33.77 -2.33
N PRO A 339 -5.82 33.91 -1.09
CA PRO A 339 -6.88 34.88 -0.78
C PRO A 339 -6.58 36.31 -1.26
N GLU A 340 -5.31 36.72 -1.21
CA GLU A 340 -4.85 38.06 -1.63
C GLU A 340 -5.03 38.33 -3.14
N GLN A 341 -5.01 37.30 -3.98
CA GLN A 341 -5.20 37.45 -5.44
C GLN A 341 -6.68 37.49 -5.85
N LYS A 342 -7.62 37.10 -4.97
CA LYS A 342 -9.06 37.24 -5.24
C LYS A 342 -9.51 38.71 -5.28
N LEU A 343 -8.81 39.61 -4.58
CA LEU A 343 -9.17 41.03 -4.53
C LEU A 343 -8.74 41.80 -5.79
N SER A 344 -7.66 41.38 -6.45
CA SER A 344 -7.12 42.01 -7.66
C SER A 344 -7.87 41.67 -8.96
N ARG A 345 -8.79 40.68 -8.94
CA ARG A 345 -9.48 40.18 -10.14
C ARG A 345 -10.99 40.40 -10.15
N ARG A 346 -11.51 41.37 -9.39
CA ARG A 346 -12.89 41.84 -9.63
C ARG A 346 -12.89 42.77 -10.85
N PRO A 347 -13.59 42.45 -11.94
CA PRO A 347 -13.84 43.41 -13.00
C PRO A 347 -14.95 44.36 -12.56
N GLY A 348 -14.64 45.66 -12.49
CA GLY A 348 -15.65 46.71 -12.29
C GLY A 348 -15.60 47.42 -10.93
N GLN A 349 -14.66 48.34 -10.78
CA GLN A 349 -14.93 49.61 -10.10
C GLN A 349 -14.38 50.73 -10.97
N ILE A 350 -15.26 51.24 -11.83
CA ILE A 350 -15.07 52.51 -12.52
C ILE A 350 -15.00 53.57 -11.41
N SER A 351 -13.82 54.12 -11.17
CA SER A 351 -13.67 55.32 -10.34
C SER A 351 -14.20 56.51 -11.15
N ALA A 352 -15.46 56.87 -10.90
CA ALA A 352 -15.98 58.17 -11.25
C ALA A 352 -15.23 59.21 -10.41
N ARG A 353 -14.21 59.87 -11.00
CA ARG A 353 -13.75 61.16 -10.50
C ARG A 353 -14.79 62.19 -10.87
N LEU A 354 -15.51 62.69 -9.86
CA LEU A 354 -16.26 63.93 -9.97
C LEU A 354 -15.31 65.05 -10.37
N THR A 355 -15.61 65.65 -11.52
CA THR A 355 -15.32 67.05 -11.82
C THR A 355 -16.38 67.94 -11.16
N GLN A 356 -15.91 69.09 -10.68
CA GLN A 356 -16.58 70.23 -10.04
C GLN A 356 -16.67 70.19 -8.52
#